data_AF-A0A423JYU4-F1
#
_entry.id   AF-A0A423JYU4-F1
#
_cell.length_a   1.000
_cell.length_b   1.000
_cell.length_c   1.000
_cell.angle_alpha   90.00
_cell.angle_beta   90.00
_cell.angle_gamma   90.00
#
_symmetry.space_group_name_H-M   'P 1'
#
loop_
_entity.id
_entity.type
_entity.pdbx_description
1 polymer ?
#
loop_
_entity_poly.entity_id
_entity_poly.type
_entity_poly.pdbx_seq_one_letter_code
_entity_poly.pdbx_strand_id
1 'polypeptide(L)'
;MRSNPNAVVTVTLENYVDRDVLNRAFDAVPGLADMMFDPRAYSGSRSWPTLQQIIGSGKRLIMLTDGNPGEYVSNGKTLNLLKDSHWENQNYWDLGATTLKHDWSCPSRWNSYTPTVGVNGFTQWPRLFVMNQFHSFEKNAAHAGDVDNNLTYLERRVDSHCASVWGKRTAPNYLAVDYNHRGDTFPYAAALTQGGYYFYEQNRANAAGDTTCVIPAGKDYNFSLPAHGCENDEARSLKLRGVAKGTRIAVYDSSNGDPKDDHAFIDVKRDIGLNESVVVGTFETQYEDADFKLTYVRNNGLDGKVSRISVGKTPADFSDASVVLYEGNGAGQNIVCTVSLAHSASFNFKSGNACKNDEAKSARILRAKAGTSFSIYGNWDQNQNQGYARVDVLRDITQPVVVGSFDRNYDGGSWRITRGGSSSQLDGKVSSMRVQQP
;
A
#
# COMPACT_ATOMS: atom_id res chain seq x y z
N MET A 1 -11.84 -20.41 20.25
CA MET A 1 -12.93 -20.32 19.23
C MET A 1 -14.28 -19.90 19.79
N ARG A 2 -14.72 -20.38 20.97
CA ARG A 2 -15.96 -19.87 21.62
C ARG A 2 -15.85 -18.38 22.00
N SER A 3 -14.70 -17.98 22.54
CA SER A 3 -14.38 -16.57 22.84
C SER A 3 -14.20 -15.68 21.62
N ASN A 4 -14.01 -16.26 20.43
CA ASN A 4 -13.75 -15.56 19.17
C ASN A 4 -14.71 -16.10 18.09
N PRO A 5 -16.00 -15.69 18.11
CA PRO A 5 -17.04 -16.29 17.27
C PRO A 5 -16.83 -16.05 15.77
N ASN A 6 -16.05 -15.02 15.40
CA ASN A 6 -15.72 -14.70 14.01
C ASN A 6 -14.43 -15.36 13.50
N ALA A 7 -13.69 -16.07 14.36
CA ALA A 7 -12.45 -16.74 13.94
C ALA A 7 -12.75 -18.06 13.22
N VAL A 8 -12.14 -18.26 12.06
CA VAL A 8 -12.02 -19.57 11.39
C VAL A 8 -10.61 -20.06 11.62
N VAL A 9 -10.46 -21.30 12.08
CA VAL A 9 -9.16 -21.90 12.40
C VAL A 9 -8.93 -23.06 11.44
N THR A 10 -7.73 -23.11 10.86
CA THR A 10 -7.27 -24.26 10.08
C THR A 10 -6.15 -24.94 10.86
N VAL A 11 -6.23 -26.26 10.99
CA VAL A 11 -5.19 -27.08 11.62
C VAL A 11 -4.71 -28.10 10.58
N THR A 12 -3.43 -28.03 10.23
CA THR A 12 -2.78 -28.99 9.34
C THR A 12 -1.93 -29.93 10.20
N LEU A 13 -2.27 -31.21 10.21
CA LEU A 13 -1.65 -32.23 11.05
C LEU A 13 -0.68 -33.07 10.23
N GLU A 14 0.58 -33.06 10.64
CA GLU A 14 1.55 -34.11 10.31
C GLU A 14 1.32 -35.28 11.28
N ASN A 15 0.72 -36.36 10.78
CA ASN A 15 0.11 -37.40 11.59
C ASN A 15 0.90 -38.71 11.53
N TYR A 16 1.55 -39.01 12.64
CA TYR A 16 2.34 -40.22 12.85
C TYR A 16 1.63 -41.29 13.69
N VAL A 17 0.35 -41.09 14.04
CA VAL A 17 -0.40 -42.01 14.90
C VAL A 17 -1.56 -42.67 14.16
N ASP A 18 -1.90 -43.88 14.58
CA ASP A 18 -3.00 -44.65 14.01
C ASP A 18 -4.37 -44.04 14.30
N ARG A 19 -5.37 -44.46 13.51
CA ARG A 19 -6.74 -43.95 13.54
C ARG A 19 -7.36 -43.98 14.95
N ASP A 20 -7.15 -45.03 15.72
CA ASP A 20 -7.73 -45.17 17.07
C ASP A 20 -7.15 -44.16 18.07
N VAL A 21 -5.86 -43.85 17.95
CA VAL A 21 -5.21 -42.82 18.78
C VAL A 21 -5.81 -41.45 18.46
N LEU A 22 -5.96 -41.15 17.17
CA LEU A 22 -6.53 -39.90 16.73
C LEU A 22 -8.01 -39.76 17.13
N ASN A 23 -8.80 -40.84 17.05
CA ASN A 23 -10.20 -40.82 17.51
C ASN A 23 -10.30 -40.52 19.01
N ARG A 24 -9.44 -41.15 19.84
CA ARG A 24 -9.38 -40.84 21.29
C ARG A 24 -9.01 -39.38 21.55
N ALA A 25 -8.11 -38.81 20.77
CA ALA A 25 -7.75 -37.40 20.88
C ALA A 25 -8.93 -36.48 20.53
N PHE A 26 -9.73 -36.82 19.51
CA PHE A 26 -10.95 -36.09 19.19
C PHE A 26 -12.01 -36.21 20.30
N ASP A 27 -12.20 -37.40 20.87
CA ASP A 27 -13.12 -37.63 21.99
C ASP A 27 -12.78 -36.82 23.23
N ALA A 28 -11.49 -36.58 23.46
CA ALA A 28 -11.00 -35.76 24.57
C ALA A 28 -11.31 -34.26 24.45
N VAL A 29 -11.85 -33.80 23.31
CA VAL A 29 -12.19 -32.38 23.07
C VAL A 29 -13.72 -32.19 22.93
N PRO A 30 -14.44 -31.87 24.02
CA PRO A 30 -15.89 -31.74 24.00
C PRO A 30 -16.40 -30.68 22.99
N GLY A 31 -17.28 -31.11 22.09
CA GLY A 31 -17.89 -30.26 21.08
C GLY A 31 -17.00 -29.97 19.86
N LEU A 32 -15.90 -30.70 19.67
CA LEU A 32 -15.04 -30.58 18.50
C LEU A 32 -15.81 -30.81 17.19
N ALA A 33 -16.53 -31.93 17.10
CA ALA A 33 -17.35 -32.29 15.93
C ALA A 33 -18.41 -31.24 15.58
N ASP A 34 -18.89 -30.50 16.59
CA ASP A 34 -19.87 -29.43 16.39
C ASP A 34 -19.31 -28.22 15.65
N MET A 35 -17.99 -28.00 15.71
CA MET A 35 -17.32 -26.88 15.06
C MET A 35 -16.59 -27.27 13.78
N MET A 36 -16.50 -28.56 13.44
CA MET A 36 -15.66 -29.00 12.34
C MET A 36 -16.31 -28.77 10.98
N PHE A 37 -15.57 -28.13 10.08
CA PHE A 37 -15.98 -27.88 8.70
C PHE A 37 -16.14 -29.19 7.94
N ASP A 38 -17.23 -29.30 7.17
CA ASP A 38 -17.46 -30.42 6.27
C ASP A 38 -17.76 -29.90 4.85
N PRO A 39 -16.88 -30.15 3.86
CA PRO A 39 -17.08 -29.66 2.51
C PRO A 39 -18.34 -30.23 1.83
N ARG A 40 -18.87 -31.37 2.29
CA ARG A 40 -20.07 -32.02 1.70
C ARG A 40 -21.31 -31.13 1.73
N ALA A 41 -21.42 -30.24 2.72
CA ALA A 41 -22.46 -29.23 2.79
C ALA A 41 -22.43 -28.24 1.60
N TYR A 42 -21.34 -28.21 0.84
CA TYR A 42 -21.08 -27.33 -0.28
C TYR A 42 -20.83 -28.09 -1.60
N SER A 43 -21.24 -29.36 -1.69
CA SER A 43 -21.03 -30.21 -2.88
C SER A 43 -21.63 -29.67 -4.19
N GLY A 44 -22.61 -28.75 -4.11
CA GLY A 44 -23.15 -28.03 -5.27
C GLY A 44 -22.36 -26.77 -5.69
N SER A 45 -21.36 -26.36 -4.90
CA SER A 45 -20.55 -25.17 -5.17
C SER A 45 -19.36 -25.51 -6.07
N ARG A 46 -18.95 -24.52 -6.89
CA ARG A 46 -17.73 -24.62 -7.72
C ARG A 46 -16.48 -24.07 -7.03
N SER A 47 -16.61 -23.50 -5.84
CA SER A 47 -15.51 -22.91 -5.08
C SER A 47 -15.70 -23.12 -3.58
N TRP A 48 -14.62 -22.88 -2.83
CA TRP A 48 -14.68 -22.74 -1.38
C TRP A 48 -15.78 -21.73 -0.96
N PRO A 49 -16.48 -21.99 0.15
CA PRO A 49 -17.35 -20.98 0.76
C PRO A 49 -16.53 -19.77 1.24
N THR A 50 -17.17 -18.61 1.26
CA THR A 50 -16.54 -17.40 1.82
C THR A 50 -16.31 -17.54 3.32
N LEU A 51 -15.37 -16.76 3.87
CA LEU A 51 -15.16 -16.72 5.32
C LEU A 51 -16.46 -16.43 6.08
N GLN A 52 -17.30 -15.53 5.56
CA GLN A 52 -18.58 -15.20 6.18
C GLN A 52 -19.57 -16.39 6.17
N GLN A 53 -19.59 -17.20 5.11
CA GLN A 53 -20.40 -18.41 5.05
C GLN A 53 -19.90 -19.46 6.07
N ILE A 54 -18.59 -19.64 6.18
CA ILE A 54 -18.00 -20.54 7.17
C ILE A 54 -18.33 -20.07 8.60
N ILE A 55 -18.17 -18.77 8.89
CA ILE A 55 -18.53 -18.15 10.18
C ILE A 55 -20.02 -18.38 10.48
N GLY A 56 -20.90 -18.05 9.53
CA GLY A 56 -22.35 -18.18 9.67
C GLY A 56 -22.83 -19.62 9.88
N SER A 57 -22.10 -20.61 9.38
CA SER A 57 -22.42 -22.03 9.61
C SER A 57 -22.10 -22.52 11.02
N GLY A 58 -21.27 -21.80 11.78
CA GLY A 58 -20.70 -22.26 13.06
C GLY A 58 -19.64 -23.36 12.93
N LYS A 59 -19.47 -23.97 11.75
CA LYS A 59 -18.48 -25.02 11.43
C LYS A 59 -17.12 -24.40 11.06
N ARG A 60 -16.47 -23.75 12.02
CA ARG A 60 -15.31 -22.85 11.84
C ARG A 60 -13.93 -23.50 12.02
N LEU A 61 -13.85 -24.81 12.20
CA LEU A 61 -12.59 -25.55 12.32
C LEU A 61 -12.36 -26.41 11.09
N ILE A 62 -11.42 -26.02 10.24
CA ILE A 62 -10.96 -26.83 9.11
C ILE A 62 -9.78 -27.67 9.60
N MET A 63 -9.82 -28.98 9.42
CA MET A 63 -8.72 -29.86 9.82
C MET A 63 -8.26 -30.71 8.63
N LEU A 64 -6.96 -30.64 8.37
CA LEU A 64 -6.30 -31.39 7.31
C LEU A 64 -5.22 -32.28 7.91
N THR A 65 -4.91 -33.37 7.22
CA THR A 65 -3.87 -34.31 7.64
C THR A 65 -3.17 -34.97 6.45
N ASP A 66 -1.90 -35.32 6.63
CA ASP A 66 -1.14 -36.17 5.72
C ASP A 66 -1.34 -37.68 5.99
N GLY A 67 -1.96 -38.08 7.10
CA GLY A 67 -2.10 -39.48 7.50
C GLY A 67 -3.49 -39.78 8.09
N ASN A 68 -4.05 -40.95 7.79
CA ASN A 68 -5.35 -41.39 8.31
C ASN A 68 -6.54 -40.42 8.07
N PRO A 69 -6.77 -39.88 6.85
CA PRO A 69 -7.92 -39.01 6.60
C PRO A 69 -9.27 -39.76 6.68
N GLY A 70 -10.37 -39.02 6.54
CA GLY A 70 -11.73 -39.58 6.38
C GLY A 70 -12.64 -39.35 7.59
N GLU A 71 -13.71 -40.13 7.68
CA GLU A 71 -14.78 -39.93 8.66
C GLU A 71 -14.49 -40.57 10.02
N TYR A 72 -14.48 -39.76 11.07
CA TYR A 72 -14.35 -40.18 12.46
C TYR A 72 -15.70 -40.03 13.17
N VAL A 73 -15.89 -40.82 14.22
CA VAL A 73 -17.02 -40.68 15.13
C VAL A 73 -16.47 -40.27 16.48
N SER A 74 -16.77 -39.03 16.87
CA SER A 74 -16.40 -38.52 18.18
C SER A 74 -17.62 -38.15 19.00
N ASN A 75 -17.72 -38.70 20.20
CA ASN A 75 -18.86 -38.47 21.11
C ASN A 75 -20.24 -38.61 20.42
N GLY A 76 -20.39 -39.62 19.55
CA GLY A 76 -21.63 -39.91 18.81
C GLY A 76 -21.90 -38.99 17.62
N LYS A 77 -20.96 -38.11 17.24
CA LYS A 77 -21.09 -37.20 16.09
C LYS A 77 -20.00 -37.48 15.07
N THR A 78 -20.36 -37.40 13.79
CA THR A 78 -19.42 -37.57 12.68
C THR A 78 -18.62 -36.28 12.45
N LEU A 79 -17.32 -36.45 12.22
CA LEU A 79 -16.41 -35.39 11.78
C LEU A 79 -15.57 -35.90 10.61
N ASN A 80 -15.27 -35.06 9.62
CA ASN A 80 -14.54 -35.44 8.41
C ASN A 80 -13.14 -34.80 8.34
N LEU A 81 -12.09 -35.61 8.50
CA LEU A 81 -10.71 -35.16 8.43
C LEU A 81 -10.21 -35.14 6.98
N LEU A 82 -9.78 -33.99 6.49
CA LEU A 82 -9.44 -33.80 5.07
C LEU A 82 -8.00 -34.24 4.78
N LYS A 83 -7.77 -34.93 3.66
CA LYS A 83 -6.41 -35.28 3.20
C LYS A 83 -5.73 -34.05 2.60
N ASP A 84 -4.66 -33.56 3.21
CA ASP A 84 -3.94 -32.35 2.78
C ASP A 84 -3.58 -32.36 1.27
N SER A 85 -3.03 -33.46 0.76
CA SER A 85 -2.62 -33.62 -0.63
C SER A 85 -3.77 -33.61 -1.64
N HIS A 86 -5.02 -33.64 -1.18
CA HIS A 86 -6.21 -33.47 -2.02
C HIS A 86 -6.75 -32.04 -2.01
N TRP A 87 -6.60 -31.31 -0.89
CA TRP A 87 -7.26 -30.02 -0.65
C TRP A 87 -6.30 -28.83 -0.69
N GLU A 88 -5.02 -29.07 -0.46
CA GLU A 88 -3.95 -28.07 -0.45
C GLU A 88 -2.95 -28.29 -1.59
N ASN A 89 -2.40 -27.19 -2.05
CA ASN A 89 -1.10 -27.10 -2.67
C ASN A 89 -0.12 -26.59 -1.62
N GLN A 90 1.06 -27.17 -1.56
CA GLN A 90 2.14 -26.67 -0.71
C GLN A 90 3.43 -26.70 -1.51
N ASN A 91 4.23 -25.64 -1.43
CA ASN A 91 5.58 -25.71 -1.99
C ASN A 91 6.48 -26.59 -1.12
N TYR A 92 7.58 -27.06 -1.70
CA TYR A 92 8.61 -27.77 -0.96
C TYR A 92 9.03 -26.97 0.28
N TRP A 93 9.07 -27.65 1.42
CA TRP A 93 9.04 -27.01 2.73
C TRP A 93 10.36 -26.40 3.16
N ASP A 94 11.43 -26.71 2.45
CA ASP A 94 12.78 -26.33 2.83
C ASP A 94 13.33 -25.24 1.92
N LEU A 95 13.62 -24.07 2.51
CA LEU A 95 14.38 -23.00 1.88
C LEU A 95 15.86 -23.35 1.71
N GLY A 96 16.34 -24.52 2.13
CA GLY A 96 17.70 -24.98 1.93
C GLY A 96 18.28 -25.57 3.22
N ALA A 97 19.27 -26.45 3.10
CA ALA A 97 19.79 -27.15 4.26
C ALA A 97 20.53 -26.25 5.28
N THR A 98 20.94 -25.04 4.89
CA THR A 98 21.66 -24.10 5.76
C THR A 98 21.23 -22.65 5.49
N THR A 99 21.54 -21.76 6.44
CA THR A 99 21.28 -20.32 6.32
C THR A 99 22.16 -19.61 5.27
N LEU A 100 23.18 -20.29 4.73
CA LEU A 100 24.09 -19.73 3.72
C LEU A 100 23.61 -19.92 2.29
N LYS A 101 22.64 -20.81 2.06
CA LYS A 101 22.15 -21.14 0.72
C LYS A 101 20.63 -21.29 0.72
N HIS A 102 19.97 -20.37 0.06
CA HIS A 102 18.53 -20.41 -0.12
C HIS A 102 18.10 -21.01 -1.46
N ASP A 103 17.11 -21.90 -1.41
CA ASP A 103 16.29 -22.34 -2.52
C ASP A 103 14.93 -21.62 -2.47
N TRP A 104 14.85 -20.50 -3.19
CA TRP A 104 13.63 -19.72 -3.31
C TRP A 104 12.60 -20.32 -4.27
N SER A 105 12.94 -21.44 -4.93
CA SER A 105 11.99 -22.10 -5.84
C SER A 105 10.71 -22.47 -5.10
N CYS A 106 9.63 -22.58 -5.87
CA CYS A 106 8.30 -22.87 -5.35
C CYS A 106 7.67 -24.12 -6.00
N PRO A 107 8.41 -25.24 -6.16
CA PRO A 107 7.82 -26.47 -6.69
C PRO A 107 6.84 -27.03 -5.67
N SER A 108 5.77 -27.65 -6.16
CA SER A 108 4.87 -28.45 -5.30
C SER A 108 5.67 -29.53 -4.58
N ARG A 109 5.41 -29.74 -3.29
CA ARG A 109 5.98 -30.87 -2.54
C ARG A 109 5.35 -32.23 -2.93
N TRP A 110 4.27 -32.21 -3.73
CA TRP A 110 3.56 -33.39 -4.19
C TRP A 110 3.98 -33.78 -5.61
N ASN A 111 4.20 -35.08 -5.84
CA ASN A 111 4.61 -35.64 -7.13
C ASN A 111 3.53 -35.57 -8.22
N SER A 112 2.26 -35.49 -7.85
CA SER A 112 1.12 -35.32 -8.77
C SER A 112 0.33 -34.08 -8.39
N TYR A 113 0.45 -33.04 -9.21
CA TYR A 113 -0.20 -31.75 -8.98
C TYR A 113 -1.46 -31.61 -9.85
N THR A 114 -2.58 -31.27 -9.21
CA THR A 114 -3.77 -30.75 -9.88
C THR A 114 -4.11 -29.39 -9.28
N PRO A 115 -4.42 -28.35 -10.08
CA PRO A 115 -4.73 -27.02 -9.54
C PRO A 115 -6.06 -26.97 -8.78
N THR A 116 -6.91 -27.96 -8.97
CA THR A 116 -8.18 -28.14 -8.27
C THR A 116 -8.18 -29.35 -7.35
N VAL A 117 -9.16 -29.38 -6.44
CA VAL A 117 -9.38 -30.47 -5.49
C VAL A 117 -9.74 -31.75 -6.23
N GLY A 118 -8.96 -32.81 -6.06
CA GLY A 118 -9.13 -34.09 -6.74
C GLY A 118 -10.10 -35.06 -6.06
N VAL A 119 -11.22 -34.57 -5.52
CA VAL A 119 -12.18 -35.37 -4.74
C VAL A 119 -13.53 -35.42 -5.45
N ASN A 120 -14.23 -36.56 -5.35
CA ASN A 120 -15.57 -36.72 -5.94
C ASN A 120 -16.51 -35.60 -5.47
N GLY A 121 -17.14 -34.90 -6.42
CA GLY A 121 -18.00 -33.75 -6.17
C GLY A 121 -17.29 -32.40 -6.01
N PHE A 122 -15.95 -32.34 -6.00
CA PHE A 122 -15.18 -31.11 -5.73
C PHE A 122 -14.12 -30.77 -6.78
N THR A 123 -14.18 -31.37 -7.98
CA THR A 123 -13.15 -31.26 -9.03
C THR A 123 -12.89 -29.84 -9.57
N GLN A 124 -13.72 -28.87 -9.21
CA GLN A 124 -13.64 -27.47 -9.64
C GLN A 124 -13.10 -26.53 -8.56
N TRP A 125 -13.05 -26.96 -7.29
CA TRP A 125 -12.57 -26.09 -6.22
C TRP A 125 -11.07 -25.84 -6.39
N PRO A 126 -10.60 -24.59 -6.35
CA PRO A 126 -9.17 -24.33 -6.30
C PRO A 126 -8.60 -24.92 -5.01
N ARG A 127 -7.41 -25.51 -5.07
CA ARG A 127 -6.72 -25.93 -3.85
C ARG A 127 -6.34 -24.70 -3.01
N LEU A 128 -6.40 -24.84 -1.69
CA LEU A 128 -5.79 -23.86 -0.79
C LEU A 128 -4.27 -23.88 -0.99
N PHE A 129 -3.60 -22.75 -0.82
CA PHE A 129 -2.14 -22.68 -0.95
C PHE A 129 -1.48 -22.38 0.41
N VAL A 130 -0.61 -23.28 0.85
CA VAL A 130 0.31 -23.07 1.99
C VAL A 130 1.70 -22.75 1.44
N MET A 131 2.17 -21.51 1.68
CA MET A 131 3.54 -21.14 1.37
C MET A 131 4.45 -21.50 2.54
N ASN A 132 5.29 -22.52 2.37
CA ASN A 132 6.31 -22.88 3.34
C ASN A 132 7.54 -22.02 3.14
N GLN A 133 7.88 -21.16 4.11
CA GLN A 133 8.98 -20.19 4.12
C GLN A 133 9.87 -20.41 5.35
N PHE A 134 10.56 -21.55 5.40
CA PHE A 134 11.47 -21.89 6.50
C PHE A 134 12.55 -22.88 6.05
N HIS A 135 13.62 -23.00 6.85
CA HIS A 135 14.68 -24.00 6.64
C HIS A 135 14.38 -25.30 7.38
N SER A 136 14.82 -26.45 6.86
CA SER A 136 14.67 -27.75 7.54
C SER A 136 15.71 -27.98 8.64
N PHE A 137 16.91 -27.39 8.51
CA PHE A 137 18.05 -27.57 9.41
C PHE A 137 18.76 -26.23 9.69
N GLU A 138 19.52 -26.13 10.80
CA GLU A 138 20.25 -24.91 11.22
C GLU A 138 19.41 -23.62 11.31
N LYS A 139 18.15 -23.74 11.75
CA LYS A 139 17.22 -22.63 11.95
C LYS A 139 17.72 -21.68 13.06
N ASN A 140 17.71 -20.37 12.81
CA ASN A 140 17.97 -19.37 13.85
C ASN A 140 17.07 -18.14 13.71
N ALA A 141 16.76 -17.50 14.85
CA ALA A 141 15.79 -16.41 14.92
C ALA A 141 16.27 -15.07 14.32
N ALA A 142 17.58 -14.87 14.16
CA ALA A 142 18.13 -13.66 13.53
C ALA A 142 17.96 -13.75 12.02
N HIS A 143 18.51 -14.82 11.42
CA HIS A 143 18.37 -15.15 10.01
C HIS A 143 16.92 -15.25 9.55
N ALA A 144 16.07 -15.89 10.33
CA ALA A 144 14.64 -15.95 10.02
C ALA A 144 14.02 -14.55 9.94
N GLY A 145 14.45 -13.60 10.77
CA GLY A 145 13.96 -12.22 10.70
C GLY A 145 14.56 -11.42 9.55
N ASP A 146 15.88 -11.51 9.37
CA ASP A 146 16.65 -10.68 8.44
C ASP A 146 16.51 -11.13 6.98
N VAL A 147 16.17 -12.41 6.74
CA VAL A 147 16.10 -13.00 5.41
C VAL A 147 14.78 -13.72 5.17
N ASP A 148 14.46 -14.78 5.91
CA ASP A 148 13.34 -15.67 5.54
C ASP A 148 11.98 -14.96 5.64
N ASN A 149 11.76 -14.25 6.75
CA ASN A 149 10.55 -13.48 7.05
C ASN A 149 10.71 -12.00 6.66
N ASN A 150 11.83 -11.63 6.03
CA ASN A 150 12.01 -10.27 5.53
C ASN A 150 11.09 -10.03 4.34
N LEU A 151 10.54 -8.83 4.30
CA LEU A 151 9.51 -8.44 3.35
C LEU A 151 9.90 -8.64 1.88
N THR A 152 11.15 -8.32 1.54
CA THR A 152 11.69 -8.49 0.18
C THR A 152 11.57 -9.93 -0.28
N TYR A 153 12.01 -10.87 0.56
CA TYR A 153 12.03 -12.29 0.19
C TYR A 153 10.64 -12.91 0.21
N LEU A 154 9.77 -12.48 1.14
CA LEU A 154 8.37 -12.88 1.14
C LEU A 154 7.65 -12.46 -0.14
N GLU A 155 7.73 -11.17 -0.53
CA GLU A 155 7.06 -10.69 -1.75
C GLU A 155 7.69 -11.25 -3.02
N ARG A 156 9.04 -11.33 -3.12
CA ARG A 156 9.71 -11.97 -4.27
C ARG A 156 9.26 -13.42 -4.43
N ARG A 157 9.05 -14.14 -3.33
CA ARG A 157 8.60 -15.53 -3.42
C ARG A 157 7.19 -15.66 -3.97
N VAL A 158 6.27 -14.81 -3.55
CA VAL A 158 4.89 -14.81 -4.09
C VAL A 158 4.83 -14.27 -5.52
N ASP A 159 5.46 -13.12 -5.80
CA ASP A 159 5.29 -12.36 -7.04
C ASP A 159 6.20 -12.84 -8.18
N SER A 160 7.32 -13.52 -7.86
CA SER A 160 8.27 -14.03 -8.85
C SER A 160 8.35 -15.55 -8.83
N HIS A 161 8.79 -16.15 -7.73
CA HIS A 161 9.14 -17.57 -7.72
C HIS A 161 7.91 -18.48 -7.86
N CYS A 162 6.91 -18.32 -7.00
CA CYS A 162 5.65 -19.08 -7.08
C CYS A 162 4.82 -18.68 -8.30
N ALA A 163 4.80 -17.39 -8.66
CA ALA A 163 4.10 -16.93 -9.85
C ALA A 163 4.64 -17.58 -11.13
N SER A 164 5.96 -17.72 -11.26
CA SER A 164 6.61 -18.38 -12.39
C SER A 164 6.20 -19.86 -12.50
N VAL A 165 6.24 -20.60 -11.38
CA VAL A 165 5.87 -22.02 -11.35
C VAL A 165 4.41 -22.25 -11.75
N TRP A 166 3.51 -21.33 -11.40
CA TRP A 166 2.07 -21.50 -11.67
C TRP A 166 1.55 -20.71 -12.86
N GLY A 167 2.41 -19.97 -13.56
CA GLY A 167 2.05 -19.09 -14.67
C GLY A 167 1.16 -17.91 -14.27
N LYS A 168 0.95 -17.69 -12.96
CA LYS A 168 0.17 -16.57 -12.40
C LYS A 168 0.52 -16.36 -10.93
N ARG A 169 0.48 -15.11 -10.48
CA ARG A 169 0.54 -14.79 -9.06
C ARG A 169 -0.60 -15.47 -8.32
N THR A 170 -0.28 -16.19 -7.26
CA THR A 170 -1.28 -16.81 -6.38
C THR A 170 -0.90 -16.45 -4.94
N ALA A 171 -1.72 -15.60 -4.32
CA ALA A 171 -1.54 -15.26 -2.92
C ALA A 171 -1.76 -16.53 -2.05
N PRO A 172 -0.87 -16.81 -1.08
CA PRO A 172 -1.08 -17.92 -0.17
C PRO A 172 -2.29 -17.69 0.73
N ASN A 173 -3.01 -18.78 1.00
CA ASN A 173 -4.01 -18.81 2.06
C ASN A 173 -3.33 -18.89 3.44
N TYR A 174 -2.16 -19.53 3.51
CA TYR A 174 -1.38 -19.70 4.73
C TYR A 174 0.10 -19.45 4.46
N LEU A 175 0.77 -18.73 5.36
CA LEU A 175 2.22 -18.60 5.42
C LEU A 175 2.72 -19.47 6.58
N ALA A 176 3.54 -20.47 6.29
CA ALA A 176 4.25 -21.23 7.30
C ALA A 176 5.68 -20.71 7.41
N VAL A 177 6.05 -20.20 8.58
CA VAL A 177 7.36 -19.57 8.85
C VAL A 177 7.93 -20.07 10.18
N ASP A 178 9.25 -20.08 10.31
CA ASP A 178 9.90 -20.21 11.62
C ASP A 178 9.93 -18.85 12.33
N TYR A 179 9.93 -18.88 13.67
CA TYR A 179 10.07 -17.69 14.51
C TYR A 179 9.14 -16.53 14.09
N ASN A 180 7.84 -16.80 13.96
CA ASN A 180 6.82 -15.87 13.48
C ASN A 180 6.78 -14.46 14.14
N HIS A 181 7.44 -14.28 15.28
CA HIS A 181 7.62 -13.01 15.97
C HIS A 181 8.82 -12.19 15.45
N ARG A 182 9.51 -12.65 14.39
CA ARG A 182 10.66 -12.03 13.74
C ARG A 182 10.32 -11.69 12.29
N GLY A 183 10.84 -10.57 11.80
CA GLY A 183 10.61 -10.07 10.45
C GLY A 183 9.20 -9.53 10.23
N ASP A 184 8.77 -9.53 8.97
CA ASP A 184 7.62 -8.75 8.46
C ASP A 184 6.41 -9.62 8.09
N THR A 185 6.38 -10.87 8.53
CA THR A 185 5.35 -11.84 8.13
C THR A 185 3.93 -11.36 8.43
N PHE A 186 3.69 -10.75 9.59
CA PHE A 186 2.36 -10.28 9.99
C PHE A 186 1.81 -9.14 9.13
N PRO A 187 2.52 -8.00 8.96
CA PRO A 187 2.06 -6.94 8.05
C PRO A 187 1.95 -7.45 6.61
N TYR A 188 2.84 -8.33 6.16
CA TYR A 188 2.76 -8.92 4.83
C TYR A 188 1.51 -9.80 4.65
N ALA A 189 1.21 -10.68 5.60
CA ALA A 189 0.00 -11.53 5.58
C ALA A 189 -1.30 -10.70 5.60
N ALA A 190 -1.31 -9.61 6.36
CA ALA A 190 -2.42 -8.67 6.37
C ALA A 190 -2.60 -8.03 4.98
N ALA A 191 -1.52 -7.59 4.33
CA ALA A 191 -1.58 -7.00 2.99
C ALA A 191 -2.04 -7.99 1.91
N LEU A 192 -1.60 -9.24 1.97
CA LEU A 192 -2.07 -10.30 1.06
C LEU A 192 -3.59 -10.53 1.13
N THR A 193 -4.19 -10.30 2.30
CA THR A 193 -5.63 -10.52 2.52
C THR A 193 -6.45 -9.26 2.24
N GLN A 194 -5.94 -8.10 2.67
CA GLN A 194 -6.68 -6.84 2.70
C GLN A 194 -6.41 -5.96 1.47
N GLY A 195 -5.40 -6.31 0.68
CA GLY A 195 -4.74 -5.37 -0.21
C GLY A 195 -3.65 -4.59 0.54
N GLY A 196 -2.84 -3.85 -0.19
CA GLY A 196 -1.77 -3.06 0.40
C GLY A 196 -1.02 -2.16 -0.57
N TYR A 197 -0.14 -1.39 0.04
CA TYR A 197 0.79 -0.47 -0.60
C TYR A 197 2.19 -1.07 -0.44
N TYR A 198 2.79 -1.51 -1.54
CA TYR A 198 4.08 -2.22 -1.56
C TYR A 198 5.14 -1.29 -2.13
N PHE A 199 6.02 -0.75 -1.29
CA PHE A 199 7.06 0.19 -1.71
C PHE A 199 8.34 -0.53 -2.07
N TYR A 200 9.08 0.02 -3.02
CA TYR A 200 10.30 -0.57 -3.57
C TYR A 200 11.42 0.44 -3.59
N GLU A 201 12.65 -0.04 -3.34
CA GLU A 201 13.87 0.77 -3.39
C GLU A 201 14.21 1.21 -4.83
N GLN A 202 13.71 0.48 -5.83
CA GLN A 202 13.97 0.74 -7.24
C GLN A 202 12.75 1.35 -7.90
N ASN A 203 12.99 2.11 -8.97
CA ASN A 203 11.92 2.59 -9.82
C ASN A 203 11.20 1.44 -10.54
N ARG A 204 9.93 1.70 -10.90
CA ARG A 204 9.02 0.79 -11.62
C ARG A 204 8.72 -0.51 -10.88
N ALA A 205 8.82 -0.50 -9.55
CA ALA A 205 8.70 -1.67 -8.71
C ALA A 205 9.58 -2.83 -9.20
N ASN A 206 10.80 -2.50 -9.61
CA ASN A 206 11.75 -3.48 -10.12
C ASN A 206 12.16 -4.45 -9.00
N ALA A 207 11.82 -5.72 -9.17
CA ALA A 207 12.06 -6.77 -8.20
C ALA A 207 13.55 -7.11 -7.97
N ALA A 208 14.47 -6.54 -8.79
CA ALA A 208 15.90 -6.63 -8.56
C ALA A 208 16.35 -5.90 -7.28
N GLY A 209 15.58 -4.93 -6.81
CA GLY A 209 15.80 -4.29 -5.52
C GLY A 209 14.78 -4.68 -4.47
N ASP A 210 14.97 -4.17 -3.26
CA ASP A 210 14.23 -4.58 -2.08
C ASP A 210 12.84 -3.96 -2.00
N THR A 211 11.96 -4.70 -1.32
CA THR A 211 10.63 -4.24 -0.94
C THR A 211 10.76 -3.60 0.43
N THR A 212 10.82 -2.28 0.46
CA THR A 212 11.26 -1.50 1.64
C THR A 212 10.14 -1.26 2.65
N CYS A 213 8.88 -1.47 2.24
CA CYS A 213 7.71 -1.26 3.09
C CYS A 213 6.48 -1.93 2.50
N VAL A 214 5.66 -2.59 3.34
CA VAL A 214 4.33 -3.06 2.97
C VAL A 214 3.34 -2.67 4.04
N ILE A 215 2.36 -1.89 3.62
CA ILE A 215 1.30 -1.39 4.49
C ILE A 215 -0.02 -2.00 4.04
N PRO A 216 -0.75 -2.73 4.92
CA PRO A 216 -2.08 -3.24 4.60
C PRO A 216 -3.08 -2.12 4.27
N ALA A 217 -3.99 -2.37 3.34
CA ALA A 217 -5.08 -1.45 3.04
C ALA A 217 -6.21 -1.56 4.08
N GLY A 218 -7.22 -0.68 3.98
CA GLY A 218 -8.43 -0.73 4.81
C GLY A 218 -8.41 0.12 6.09
N LYS A 219 -7.32 0.85 6.36
CA LYS A 219 -7.27 1.89 7.39
C LYS A 219 -6.38 3.06 6.98
N ASP A 220 -6.54 4.17 7.68
CA ASP A 220 -5.71 5.38 7.49
C ASP A 220 -4.36 5.23 8.20
N TYR A 221 -3.34 5.84 7.63
CA TYR A 221 -1.97 5.86 8.15
C TYR A 221 -1.38 7.27 8.12
N ASN A 222 -0.57 7.60 9.13
CA ASN A 222 0.22 8.82 9.15
C ASN A 222 1.39 8.63 10.12
N PHE A 223 2.59 8.39 9.59
CA PHE A 223 3.76 8.09 10.41
C PHE A 223 5.06 8.50 9.73
N SER A 224 6.06 8.82 10.54
CA SER A 224 7.46 8.99 10.10
C SER A 224 8.16 7.63 10.03
N LEU A 225 9.09 7.50 9.09
CA LEU A 225 9.94 6.33 8.94
C LEU A 225 11.20 6.45 9.83
N PRO A 226 11.78 5.33 10.29
CA PRO A 226 11.31 3.96 10.11
C PRO A 226 10.15 3.60 11.07
N ALA A 227 9.12 2.93 10.56
CA ALA A 227 8.00 2.43 11.36
C ALA A 227 7.24 1.33 10.61
N HIS A 228 6.50 0.47 11.31
CA HIS A 228 5.69 -0.60 10.69
C HIS A 228 6.47 -1.61 9.81
N GLY A 229 7.76 -1.81 10.10
CA GLY A 229 8.64 -2.64 9.25
C GLY A 229 9.06 -1.95 7.96
N CYS A 230 8.86 -0.62 7.86
CA CYS A 230 9.24 0.17 6.72
C CYS A 230 10.55 0.92 6.95
N GLU A 231 11.41 0.90 5.94
CA GLU A 231 12.72 1.54 5.93
C GLU A 231 12.63 3.04 5.61
N ASN A 232 13.58 3.82 6.12
CA ASN A 232 13.66 5.27 5.91
C ASN A 232 14.60 5.58 4.74
N ASP A 233 14.23 6.54 3.88
CA ASP A 233 15.06 7.02 2.77
C ASP A 233 15.44 5.95 1.73
N GLU A 234 14.54 4.99 1.50
CA GLU A 234 14.79 3.93 0.50
C GLU A 234 13.76 3.93 -0.63
N ALA A 235 12.49 4.21 -0.34
CA ALA A 235 11.41 4.04 -1.30
C ALA A 235 11.49 5.00 -2.50
N ARG A 236 11.31 4.45 -3.71
CA ARG A 236 11.25 5.18 -4.99
C ARG A 236 9.97 4.97 -5.77
N SER A 237 9.34 3.82 -5.59
CA SER A 237 8.15 3.44 -6.32
C SER A 237 7.25 2.56 -5.47
N LEU A 238 6.02 2.29 -5.92
CA LEU A 238 5.14 1.36 -5.23
C LEU A 238 4.23 0.55 -6.17
N LYS A 239 3.76 -0.59 -5.70
CA LYS A 239 2.61 -1.33 -6.25
C LYS A 239 1.39 -1.15 -5.36
N LEU A 240 0.23 -0.97 -5.99
CA LEU A 240 -1.09 -0.97 -5.36
C LEU A 240 -1.81 -2.28 -5.66
N ARG A 241 -2.37 -2.91 -4.63
CA ARG A 241 -3.22 -4.11 -4.74
C ARG A 241 -4.38 -4.01 -3.76
N GLY A 242 -5.61 -4.30 -4.18
CA GLY A 242 -6.76 -4.26 -3.27
C GLY A 242 -7.02 -2.87 -2.66
N VAL A 243 -6.72 -1.79 -3.40
CA VAL A 243 -6.85 -0.41 -2.92
C VAL A 243 -8.13 0.22 -3.45
N ALA A 244 -8.91 0.84 -2.56
CA ALA A 244 -10.18 1.45 -2.90
C ALA A 244 -10.01 2.77 -3.68
N LYS A 245 -10.97 3.07 -4.55
CA LYS A 245 -11.12 4.39 -5.18
C LYS A 245 -11.20 5.49 -4.14
N GLY A 246 -10.56 6.62 -4.42
CA GLY A 246 -10.59 7.80 -3.56
C GLY A 246 -9.58 7.74 -2.41
N THR A 247 -8.74 6.70 -2.34
CA THR A 247 -7.56 6.71 -1.48
C THR A 247 -6.53 7.71 -1.99
N ARG A 248 -5.93 8.50 -1.09
CA ARG A 248 -4.71 9.26 -1.31
C ARG A 248 -3.56 8.64 -0.54
N ILE A 249 -2.44 8.42 -1.23
CA ILE A 249 -1.14 8.14 -0.62
C ILE A 249 -0.29 9.40 -0.75
N ALA A 250 0.31 9.84 0.35
CA ALA A 250 1.25 10.94 0.40
C ALA A 250 2.60 10.45 0.90
N VAL A 251 3.66 10.79 0.18
CA VAL A 251 5.05 10.52 0.55
C VAL A 251 5.81 11.83 0.67
N TYR A 252 6.66 11.96 1.68
CA TYR A 252 7.43 13.18 1.94
C TYR A 252 8.90 12.84 2.22
N ASP A 253 9.80 13.69 1.75
CA ASP A 253 11.21 13.69 2.16
C ASP A 253 11.35 14.12 3.63
N SER A 254 10.58 15.12 4.05
CA SER A 254 10.56 15.53 5.46
C SER A 254 9.83 14.53 6.36
N SER A 255 10.49 14.06 7.43
CA SER A 255 9.89 13.22 8.47
C SER A 255 8.68 13.87 9.17
N ASN A 256 8.64 15.20 9.23
CA ASN A 256 7.53 15.98 9.77
C ASN A 256 6.41 16.25 8.74
N GLY A 257 6.61 15.84 7.48
CA GLY A 257 5.68 16.13 6.39
C GLY A 257 5.68 17.59 5.97
N ASP A 258 6.83 18.29 6.09
CA ASP A 258 6.96 19.68 5.69
C ASP A 258 6.79 19.82 4.16
N PRO A 259 5.77 20.54 3.67
CA PRO A 259 5.54 20.72 2.24
C PRO A 259 6.50 21.73 1.59
N LYS A 260 7.49 22.24 2.33
CA LYS A 260 8.64 22.99 1.78
C LYS A 260 9.72 22.08 1.21
N ASP A 261 9.65 20.79 1.47
CA ASP A 261 10.52 19.79 0.85
C ASP A 261 9.78 18.93 -0.17
N ASP A 262 10.51 18.02 -0.81
CA ASP A 262 9.95 17.11 -1.80
C ASP A 262 8.79 16.29 -1.23
N HIS A 263 7.71 16.22 -1.99
CA HIS A 263 6.58 15.35 -1.67
C HIS A 263 5.80 14.95 -2.91
N ALA A 264 5.07 13.85 -2.82
CA ALA A 264 4.15 13.42 -3.86
C ALA A 264 2.80 12.96 -3.29
N PHE A 265 1.74 13.24 -4.03
CA PHE A 265 0.39 12.74 -3.78
C PHE A 265 -0.03 11.78 -4.88
N ILE A 266 -0.48 10.60 -4.51
CA ILE A 266 -1.04 9.58 -5.39
C ILE A 266 -2.52 9.42 -5.08
N ASP A 267 -3.37 9.93 -5.96
CA ASP A 267 -4.84 9.84 -5.86
C ASP A 267 -5.35 8.65 -6.68
N VAL A 268 -5.94 7.66 -6.02
CA VAL A 268 -6.47 6.44 -6.65
C VAL A 268 -7.85 6.72 -7.26
N LYS A 269 -8.01 6.47 -8.56
CA LYS A 269 -9.18 6.91 -9.36
C LYS A 269 -10.24 5.83 -9.57
N ARG A 270 -9.90 4.56 -9.37
CA ARG A 270 -10.81 3.42 -9.41
C ARG A 270 -10.43 2.38 -8.35
N ASP A 271 -11.35 1.44 -8.08
CA ASP A 271 -11.03 0.30 -7.23
C ASP A 271 -10.00 -0.60 -7.93
N ILE A 272 -8.94 -0.94 -7.20
CA ILE A 272 -7.89 -1.86 -7.65
C ILE A 272 -8.17 -3.23 -7.03
N GLY A 273 -8.36 -4.25 -7.85
CA GLY A 273 -8.62 -5.61 -7.37
C GLY A 273 -7.46 -6.18 -6.53
N LEU A 274 -7.75 -7.11 -5.62
CA LEU A 274 -6.73 -7.77 -4.78
C LEU A 274 -5.67 -8.51 -5.60
N ASN A 275 -6.08 -9.09 -6.74
CA ASN A 275 -5.21 -9.80 -7.67
C ASN A 275 -4.64 -8.91 -8.77
N GLU A 276 -5.04 -7.63 -8.83
CA GLU A 276 -4.43 -6.66 -9.74
C GLU A 276 -3.10 -6.15 -9.18
N SER A 277 -2.31 -5.52 -10.05
CA SER A 277 -1.10 -4.81 -9.67
C SER A 277 -1.01 -3.54 -10.50
N VAL A 278 -1.21 -2.40 -9.85
CA VAL A 278 -0.98 -1.09 -10.46
C VAL A 278 0.36 -0.57 -9.97
N VAL A 279 1.24 -0.19 -10.89
CA VAL A 279 2.60 0.28 -10.59
C VAL A 279 2.63 1.80 -10.66
N VAL A 280 2.98 2.43 -9.54
CA VAL A 280 3.42 3.83 -9.50
C VAL A 280 4.93 3.81 -9.66
N GLY A 281 5.42 4.15 -10.86
CA GLY A 281 6.80 3.82 -11.25
C GLY A 281 7.92 4.70 -10.70
N THR A 282 7.60 5.86 -10.15
CA THR A 282 8.52 6.82 -9.51
C THR A 282 7.66 7.83 -8.74
N PHE A 283 8.22 8.48 -7.71
CA PHE A 283 7.53 9.58 -7.03
C PHE A 283 7.84 10.95 -7.63
N GLU A 284 8.75 11.04 -8.60
CA GLU A 284 9.29 12.30 -9.12
C GLU A 284 8.70 12.77 -10.46
N THR A 285 7.62 12.18 -10.94
CA THR A 285 7.06 12.53 -12.27
C THR A 285 5.56 12.75 -12.21
N GLN A 286 5.10 13.92 -12.67
CA GLN A 286 3.67 14.17 -12.89
C GLN A 286 3.09 13.09 -13.82
N TYR A 287 2.06 12.39 -13.36
CA TYR A 287 1.50 11.27 -14.12
C TYR A 287 0.00 11.14 -13.85
N GLU A 288 -0.77 10.74 -14.85
CA GLU A 288 -2.18 10.42 -14.69
C GLU A 288 -2.63 9.42 -15.74
N ASP A 289 -3.40 8.42 -15.30
CA ASP A 289 -4.12 7.51 -16.17
C ASP A 289 -5.51 7.18 -15.59
N ALA A 290 -6.07 6.03 -15.96
CA ALA A 290 -7.36 5.56 -15.46
C ALA A 290 -7.30 5.06 -14.00
N ASP A 291 -6.13 4.68 -13.52
CA ASP A 291 -5.92 3.99 -12.25
C ASP A 291 -5.59 4.99 -11.14
N PHE A 292 -4.69 5.92 -11.41
CA PHE A 292 -4.28 6.93 -10.44
C PHE A 292 -3.82 8.24 -11.09
N LYS A 293 -3.64 9.23 -10.23
CA LYS A 293 -2.98 10.49 -10.55
C LYS A 293 -1.86 10.73 -9.55
N LEU A 294 -0.64 11.00 -10.03
CA LEU A 294 0.51 11.39 -9.24
C LEU A 294 0.83 12.87 -9.41
N THR A 295 0.83 13.60 -8.30
CA THR A 295 1.27 15.00 -8.22
C THR A 295 2.57 15.08 -7.47
N TYR A 296 3.67 15.42 -8.16
CA TYR A 296 4.99 15.59 -7.56
C TYR A 296 5.33 17.07 -7.32
N VAL A 297 5.83 17.39 -6.14
CA VAL A 297 6.32 18.72 -5.79
C VAL A 297 7.80 18.63 -5.50
N ARG A 298 8.60 19.19 -6.40
CA ARG A 298 10.07 19.11 -6.38
C ARG A 298 10.73 20.19 -5.55
N ASN A 299 11.74 19.80 -4.78
CA ASN A 299 12.77 20.67 -4.20
C ASN A 299 14.17 20.20 -4.64
N ASN A 300 14.64 19.07 -4.12
CA ASN A 300 15.96 18.46 -4.38
C ASN A 300 15.94 16.95 -4.72
N GLY A 301 14.75 16.35 -4.87
CA GLY A 301 14.52 14.95 -5.27
C GLY A 301 13.95 14.11 -4.13
N LEU A 302 13.04 13.18 -4.44
CA LEU A 302 12.24 12.36 -3.52
C LEU A 302 12.55 10.86 -3.60
N ASP A 303 12.95 10.37 -4.77
CA ASP A 303 13.17 8.93 -4.98
C ASP A 303 14.36 8.47 -4.11
N GLY A 304 14.09 7.63 -3.11
CA GLY A 304 15.11 7.14 -2.17
C GLY A 304 15.41 8.15 -1.06
N LYS A 305 14.43 8.97 -0.70
CA LYS A 305 14.50 9.90 0.44
C LYS A 305 13.18 9.98 1.21
N VAL A 306 12.24 9.06 0.97
CA VAL A 306 10.96 9.10 1.65
C VAL A 306 11.17 8.83 3.14
N SER A 307 10.88 9.83 3.98
CA SER A 307 10.93 9.73 5.45
C SER A 307 9.56 9.80 6.11
N ARG A 308 8.46 10.01 5.37
CA ARG A 308 7.10 9.98 5.92
C ARG A 308 6.09 9.46 4.92
N ILE A 309 5.16 8.64 5.40
CA ILE A 309 4.03 8.13 4.63
C ILE A 309 2.72 8.53 5.32
N SER A 310 1.77 9.02 4.54
CA SER A 310 0.38 9.14 4.97
C SER A 310 -0.56 8.53 3.94
N VAL A 311 -1.56 7.80 4.41
CA VAL A 311 -2.62 7.19 3.60
C VAL A 311 -3.96 7.59 4.20
N GLY A 312 -4.85 8.08 3.36
CA GLY A 312 -6.19 8.47 3.78
C GLY A 312 -7.10 8.71 2.58
N LYS A 313 -8.13 9.54 2.75
CA LYS A 313 -9.05 9.89 1.67
C LYS A 313 -8.53 11.08 0.87
N THR A 314 -8.73 11.03 -0.44
CA THR A 314 -8.57 12.17 -1.35
C THR A 314 -9.63 13.22 -1.00
N PRO A 315 -9.25 14.45 -0.64
CA PRO A 315 -10.22 15.49 -0.34
C PRO A 315 -11.06 15.87 -1.57
N ALA A 316 -12.39 15.91 -1.42
CA ALA A 316 -13.32 16.24 -2.50
C ALA A 316 -13.71 17.73 -2.52
N ASP A 317 -13.52 18.42 -1.41
CA ASP A 317 -14.04 19.76 -1.11
C ASP A 317 -13.00 20.87 -1.26
N PHE A 318 -11.85 20.59 -1.87
CA PHE A 318 -10.73 21.53 -2.00
C PHE A 318 -10.15 22.00 -0.64
N SER A 319 -10.38 21.27 0.45
CA SER A 319 -9.73 21.54 1.75
C SER A 319 -8.20 21.41 1.69
N ASP A 320 -7.67 20.72 0.68
CA ASP A 320 -6.25 20.59 0.35
C ASP A 320 -5.75 21.59 -0.70
N ALA A 321 -6.60 22.53 -1.13
CA ALA A 321 -6.23 23.51 -2.14
C ALA A 321 -4.99 24.28 -1.69
N SER A 322 -4.02 24.36 -2.59
CA SER A 322 -2.70 24.89 -2.28
C SER A 322 -1.97 25.33 -3.54
N VAL A 323 -1.02 26.24 -3.35
CA VAL A 323 -0.10 26.74 -4.35
C VAL A 323 1.32 26.68 -3.82
N VAL A 324 2.24 26.18 -4.63
CA VAL A 324 3.67 26.10 -4.32
C VAL A 324 4.37 27.25 -5.05
N LEU A 325 5.17 28.04 -4.32
CA LEU A 325 5.96 29.13 -4.87
C LEU A 325 7.40 28.68 -5.07
N TYR A 326 8.03 29.14 -6.16
CA TYR A 326 9.34 28.68 -6.60
C TYR A 326 10.32 29.83 -6.84
N GLU A 327 11.61 29.58 -6.56
CA GLU A 327 12.72 30.52 -6.76
C GLU A 327 12.99 30.82 -8.25
N GLY A 328 12.68 29.87 -9.14
CA GLY A 328 12.89 29.99 -10.57
C GLY A 328 11.61 30.31 -11.33
N ASN A 329 11.73 30.74 -12.60
CA ASN A 329 10.58 30.79 -13.51
C ASN A 329 10.14 29.36 -13.90
N GLY A 330 8.87 29.20 -14.28
CA GLY A 330 8.33 27.93 -14.78
C GLY A 330 8.18 26.82 -13.73
N ALA A 331 8.05 27.18 -12.45
CA ALA A 331 8.11 26.25 -11.32
C ALA A 331 9.44 25.47 -11.26
N GLY A 332 10.55 26.17 -11.52
CA GLY A 332 11.92 25.65 -11.42
C GLY A 332 12.66 26.13 -10.17
N GLN A 333 13.90 25.64 -9.96
CA GLN A 333 14.71 25.84 -8.73
C GLN A 333 13.99 25.32 -7.47
N ASN A 334 14.35 25.81 -6.29
CA ASN A 334 13.85 25.30 -5.01
C ASN A 334 12.46 25.84 -4.68
N ILE A 335 11.80 25.17 -3.74
CA ILE A 335 10.53 25.62 -3.17
C ILE A 335 10.84 26.80 -2.23
N VAL A 336 10.12 27.90 -2.42
CA VAL A 336 10.10 29.03 -1.47
C VAL A 336 9.15 28.71 -0.33
N CYS A 337 7.94 28.24 -0.66
CA CYS A 337 6.94 27.78 0.28
C CYS A 337 5.73 27.14 -0.41
N THR A 338 4.92 26.45 0.37
CA THR A 338 3.57 26.00 -0.01
C THR A 338 2.54 26.78 0.79
N VAL A 339 1.58 27.38 0.10
CA VAL A 339 0.53 28.24 0.69
C VAL A 339 -0.83 27.59 0.49
N SER A 340 -1.61 27.48 1.56
CA SER A 340 -2.99 27.01 1.47
C SER A 340 -3.86 28.04 0.72
N LEU A 341 -4.65 27.54 -0.23
CA LEU A 341 -5.71 28.27 -0.91
C LEU A 341 -7.10 27.94 -0.35
N ALA A 342 -7.16 27.08 0.68
CA ALA A 342 -8.38 26.62 1.31
C ALA A 342 -9.01 27.63 2.28
N HIS A 343 -8.34 28.75 2.58
CA HIS A 343 -8.86 29.83 3.42
C HIS A 343 -8.33 31.19 2.95
N SER A 344 -9.12 32.25 3.13
CA SER A 344 -8.66 33.62 2.89
C SER A 344 -7.60 34.01 3.93
N ALA A 345 -6.50 34.58 3.48
CA ALA A 345 -5.38 34.97 4.34
C ALA A 345 -4.62 36.17 3.76
N SER A 346 -3.91 36.90 4.61
CA SER A 346 -2.94 37.91 4.20
C SER A 346 -1.76 37.86 5.14
N PHE A 347 -0.55 37.80 4.59
CA PHE A 347 0.65 37.65 5.38
C PHE A 347 1.88 38.16 4.63
N ASN A 348 2.91 38.47 5.41
CA ASN A 348 4.21 38.89 4.91
C ASN A 348 5.17 37.70 4.84
N PHE A 349 6.12 37.75 3.90
CA PHE A 349 7.14 36.75 3.71
C PHE A 349 8.25 37.03 4.72
N LYS A 350 8.27 36.28 5.82
CA LYS A 350 9.24 36.46 6.91
C LYS A 350 10.25 35.33 6.90
N SER A 351 11.50 35.64 7.23
CA SER A 351 12.49 34.62 7.53
C SER A 351 11.97 33.71 8.64
N GLY A 352 11.90 32.41 8.35
CA GLY A 352 11.74 31.37 9.36
C GLY A 352 10.38 30.66 9.46
N ASN A 353 9.23 31.13 8.93
CA ASN A 353 7.99 30.34 9.12
C ASN A 353 6.78 30.51 8.18
N ALA A 354 6.91 31.06 6.97
CA ALA A 354 5.82 30.92 5.98
C ALA A 354 6.31 30.90 4.54
N CYS A 355 7.08 31.90 4.12
CA CYS A 355 7.68 32.00 2.80
C CYS A 355 8.94 32.87 2.91
N LYS A 356 10.03 32.50 2.21
CA LYS A 356 11.24 33.31 2.19
C LYS A 356 11.00 34.59 1.38
N ASN A 357 11.48 35.72 1.92
CA ASN A 357 11.32 37.03 1.32
C ASN A 357 12.20 37.17 0.08
N ASP A 358 11.71 37.87 -0.94
CA ASP A 358 12.49 38.24 -2.13
C ASP A 358 13.09 37.07 -2.94
N GLU A 359 12.44 35.92 -2.90
CA GLU A 359 12.85 34.74 -3.66
C GLU A 359 11.86 34.26 -4.74
N ALA A 360 10.54 34.45 -4.56
CA ALA A 360 9.54 33.80 -5.42
C ALA A 360 9.36 34.45 -6.80
N LYS A 361 9.43 33.64 -7.87
CA LYS A 361 9.30 34.06 -9.28
C LYS A 361 8.14 33.44 -10.03
N SER A 362 7.73 32.25 -9.62
CA SER A 362 6.67 31.50 -10.26
C SER A 362 5.93 30.65 -9.24
N ALA A 363 4.83 30.03 -9.68
CA ALA A 363 4.05 29.14 -8.84
C ALA A 363 3.57 27.89 -9.59
N ARG A 364 3.21 26.86 -8.83
CA ARG A 364 2.37 25.76 -9.29
C ARG A 364 1.13 25.68 -8.39
N ILE A 365 -0.04 25.87 -8.98
CA ILE A 365 -1.32 25.67 -8.28
C ILE A 365 -1.59 24.17 -8.32
N LEU A 366 -1.59 23.50 -7.16
CA LEU A 366 -1.80 22.05 -7.09
C LEU A 366 -3.28 21.72 -7.28
N ARG A 367 -4.12 22.41 -6.50
CA ARG A 367 -5.58 22.37 -6.55
C ARG A 367 -6.15 23.73 -6.13
N ALA A 368 -7.24 24.16 -6.75
CA ALA A 368 -7.97 25.36 -6.36
C ALA A 368 -9.41 25.34 -6.88
N LYS A 369 -10.32 25.93 -6.11
CA LYS A 369 -11.72 26.13 -6.51
C LYS A 369 -11.81 27.32 -7.48
N ALA A 370 -12.71 27.25 -8.46
CA ALA A 370 -13.07 28.40 -9.29
C ALA A 370 -13.54 29.56 -8.40
N GLY A 371 -13.09 30.78 -8.70
CA GLY A 371 -13.33 31.99 -7.92
C GLY A 371 -12.25 32.28 -6.86
N THR A 372 -11.42 31.30 -6.50
CA THR A 372 -10.25 31.55 -5.65
C THR A 372 -9.29 32.48 -6.39
N SER A 373 -8.68 33.41 -5.67
CA SER A 373 -7.60 34.23 -6.19
C SER A 373 -6.47 34.36 -5.18
N PHE A 374 -5.27 34.57 -5.67
CA PHE A 374 -4.16 35.01 -4.83
C PHE A 374 -3.39 36.13 -5.50
N SER A 375 -2.97 37.10 -4.68
CA SER A 375 -2.13 38.21 -5.09
C SER A 375 -0.82 38.15 -4.34
N ILE A 376 0.26 38.44 -5.02
CA ILE A 376 1.59 38.62 -4.45
C ILE A 376 2.07 40.04 -4.71
N TYR A 377 2.84 40.58 -3.78
CA TYR A 377 3.21 41.99 -3.74
C TYR A 377 4.70 42.12 -3.54
N GLY A 378 5.30 43.11 -4.20
CA GLY A 378 6.73 43.35 -4.03
C GLY A 378 7.09 43.96 -2.68
N ASN A 379 6.12 44.57 -2.01
CA ASN A 379 6.29 45.17 -0.70
C ASN A 379 5.50 44.41 0.39
N TRP A 380 5.85 44.68 1.63
CA TRP A 380 5.17 44.26 2.85
C TRP A 380 3.73 44.80 2.90
N ASP A 381 2.90 44.13 3.70
CA ASP A 381 1.52 44.52 4.02
C ASP A 381 0.62 44.70 2.79
N GLN A 382 0.90 43.92 1.75
CA GLN A 382 0.19 43.93 0.46
C GLN A 382 0.19 45.30 -0.22
N ASN A 383 1.23 46.10 0.00
CA ASN A 383 1.39 47.39 -0.65
C ASN A 383 1.81 47.21 -2.12
N GLN A 384 1.14 47.97 -3.01
CA GLN A 384 1.29 47.89 -4.46
C GLN A 384 2.37 48.82 -5.03
N ASN A 385 3.02 49.62 -4.16
CA ASN A 385 4.05 50.61 -4.54
C ASN A 385 5.41 50.00 -4.94
N GLN A 386 5.52 48.68 -4.99
CA GLN A 386 6.64 47.92 -5.56
C GLN A 386 6.12 46.80 -6.46
N GLY A 387 5.03 47.05 -7.19
CA GLY A 387 4.43 46.05 -8.08
C GLY A 387 3.62 44.97 -7.36
N TYR A 388 2.68 44.36 -8.09
CA TYR A 388 1.94 43.19 -7.65
C TYR A 388 1.54 42.32 -8.85
N ALA A 389 1.26 41.05 -8.57
CA ALA A 389 0.66 40.14 -9.53
C ALA A 389 -0.51 39.41 -8.88
N ARG A 390 -1.66 39.42 -9.53
CA ARG A 390 -2.88 38.74 -9.10
C ARG A 390 -3.16 37.57 -10.02
N VAL A 391 -3.39 36.40 -9.44
CA VAL A 391 -3.81 35.18 -10.13
C VAL A 391 -5.26 34.90 -9.76
N ASP A 392 -6.15 34.90 -10.75
CA ASP A 392 -7.56 34.56 -10.62
C ASP A 392 -7.81 33.16 -11.18
N VAL A 393 -8.39 32.27 -10.37
CA VAL A 393 -8.78 30.93 -10.78
C VAL A 393 -10.16 30.99 -11.42
N LEU A 394 -10.23 30.75 -12.73
CA LEU A 394 -11.43 30.90 -13.54
C LEU A 394 -12.26 29.61 -13.60
N ARG A 395 -11.63 28.45 -13.40
CA ARG A 395 -12.25 27.11 -13.39
C ARG A 395 -11.59 26.26 -12.31
N ASP A 396 -12.31 25.26 -11.80
CA ASP A 396 -11.77 24.32 -10.82
C ASP A 396 -10.47 23.69 -11.36
N ILE A 397 -9.39 23.88 -10.61
CA ILE A 397 -8.08 23.31 -10.87
C ILE A 397 -8.03 22.01 -10.09
N THR A 398 -8.28 20.89 -10.77
CA THR A 398 -8.14 19.54 -10.22
C THR A 398 -6.84 18.87 -10.64
N GLN A 399 -6.06 19.51 -11.53
CA GLN A 399 -4.76 19.08 -12.03
C GLN A 399 -3.73 20.21 -11.83
N PRO A 400 -2.48 19.92 -11.44
CA PRO A 400 -1.50 20.96 -11.21
C PRO A 400 -1.27 21.81 -12.46
N VAL A 401 -1.28 23.13 -12.30
CA VAL A 401 -1.00 24.09 -13.38
C VAL A 401 0.11 25.06 -12.97
N VAL A 402 0.91 25.47 -13.94
CA VAL A 402 2.10 26.32 -13.70
C VAL A 402 1.80 27.78 -14.03
N VAL A 403 1.94 28.66 -13.04
CA VAL A 403 2.06 30.10 -13.22
C VAL A 403 3.53 30.42 -13.46
N GLY A 404 3.96 30.40 -14.72
CA GLY A 404 5.37 30.38 -15.08
C GLY A 404 6.20 31.63 -14.76
N SER A 405 5.57 32.76 -14.49
CA SER A 405 6.23 33.99 -14.02
C SER A 405 5.20 34.96 -13.46
N PHE A 406 5.62 35.79 -12.50
CA PHE A 406 4.82 36.85 -11.92
C PHE A 406 4.94 38.22 -12.60
N ASP A 407 5.89 38.41 -13.52
CA ASP A 407 6.19 39.76 -14.07
C ASP A 407 5.37 40.14 -15.31
N ARG A 408 4.43 39.29 -15.75
CA ARG A 408 3.73 39.47 -17.03
C ARG A 408 2.26 39.04 -16.96
N ASN A 409 1.45 39.64 -17.82
CA ASN A 409 0.05 39.30 -18.02
C ASN A 409 -0.07 38.13 -19.00
N TYR A 410 -0.80 37.09 -18.62
CA TYR A 410 -1.15 36.00 -19.55
C TYR A 410 -2.31 35.16 -18.98
N ASP A 411 -2.95 34.43 -19.88
CA ASP A 411 -4.09 33.56 -19.58
C ASP A 411 -3.63 32.09 -19.69
N GLY A 412 -3.87 31.31 -18.64
CA GLY A 412 -3.57 29.89 -18.57
C GLY A 412 -4.80 29.00 -18.84
N GLY A 413 -5.90 29.58 -19.30
CA GLY A 413 -7.16 28.90 -19.61
C GLY A 413 -8.04 28.68 -18.37
N SER A 414 -7.55 27.93 -17.39
CA SER A 414 -8.25 27.70 -16.11
C SER A 414 -7.98 28.78 -15.06
N TRP A 415 -7.01 29.65 -15.33
CA TRP A 415 -6.61 30.76 -14.47
C TRP A 415 -6.03 31.89 -15.32
N ARG A 416 -5.96 33.09 -14.77
CA ARG A 416 -5.37 34.26 -15.41
C ARG A 416 -4.48 35.01 -14.43
N ILE A 417 -3.36 35.53 -14.91
CA ILE A 417 -2.52 36.44 -14.13
C ILE A 417 -2.54 37.86 -14.69
N THR A 418 -2.69 38.82 -13.77
CA THR A 418 -2.64 40.26 -14.04
C THR A 418 -1.58 40.90 -13.15
N ARG A 419 -0.54 41.45 -13.77
CA ARG A 419 0.48 42.30 -13.19
C ARG A 419 -0.02 43.74 -13.13
N GLY A 420 0.23 44.41 -12.01
CA GLY A 420 -0.06 45.83 -11.81
C GLY A 420 0.95 46.52 -10.89
N GLY A 421 0.71 47.80 -10.59
CA GLY A 421 1.55 48.66 -9.74
C GLY A 421 2.29 49.75 -10.51
N SER A 422 2.56 50.88 -9.84
CA SER A 422 3.09 52.13 -10.43
C SER A 422 4.62 52.20 -10.49
N SER A 423 5.33 51.20 -9.96
CA SER A 423 6.80 51.12 -9.92
C SER A 423 7.23 49.70 -10.33
N SER A 424 8.47 49.56 -10.81
CA SER A 424 8.97 48.27 -11.29
C SER A 424 9.59 47.45 -10.15
N GLN A 425 8.89 46.45 -9.64
CA GLN A 425 9.52 45.18 -9.25
C GLN A 425 8.51 44.03 -9.14
N LEU A 426 8.83 42.87 -9.71
CA LEU A 426 8.35 41.53 -9.36
C LEU A 426 8.92 40.54 -10.41
N ASP A 427 9.97 39.83 -10.10
CA ASP A 427 10.40 38.58 -10.77
C ASP A 427 11.33 37.81 -9.81
N GLY A 428 10.99 37.89 -8.52
CA GLY A 428 11.79 37.39 -7.40
C GLY A 428 11.54 38.20 -6.14
N LYS A 429 11.36 39.52 -6.27
CA LYS A 429 11.16 40.45 -5.13
C LYS A 429 9.76 40.41 -4.54
N VAL A 430 9.31 39.25 -4.07
CA VAL A 430 8.00 39.09 -3.42
C VAL A 430 8.16 39.19 -1.91
N SER A 431 7.41 40.12 -1.29
CA SER A 431 7.48 40.36 0.16
C SER A 431 6.18 40.05 0.90
N SER A 432 5.04 39.92 0.22
CA SER A 432 3.79 39.57 0.88
C SER A 432 2.76 38.97 -0.07
N MET A 433 1.76 38.28 0.48
CA MET A 433 0.72 37.59 -0.27
C MET A 433 -0.66 37.75 0.37
N ARG A 434 -1.69 37.76 -0.48
CA ARG A 434 -3.11 37.69 -0.11
C ARG A 434 -3.78 36.55 -0.85
N VAL A 435 -4.50 35.70 -0.14
CA VAL A 435 -5.40 34.69 -0.69
C VAL A 435 -6.83 35.14 -0.42
N GLN A 436 -7.70 35.01 -1.43
CA GLN A 436 -9.13 35.26 -1.32
C GLN A 436 -9.89 34.07 -1.89
N GLN A 437 -10.80 33.53 -1.11
CA GLN A 437 -11.73 32.51 -1.58
C GLN A 437 -12.92 33.11 -2.35
N PRO A 438 -13.64 32.29 -3.14
CA PRO A 438 -14.80 32.72 -3.92
C PRO A 438 -15.89 33.43 -3.12
#